data_AF-A0A0V0YXH5-F1
#
_entry.id   AF-A0A0V0YXH5-F1
#
_cell.length_a   1.000
_cell.length_b   1.000
_cell.length_c   1.000
_cell.angle_alpha   90.00
_cell.angle_beta   90.00
_cell.angle_gamma   90.00
#
_symmetry.space_group_name_H-M   'P 1'
#
loop_
_entity.id
_entity.type
_entity.pdbx_description
1 polymer ?
#
loop_
_entity_poly.entity_id
_entity_poly.type
_entity_poly.pdbx_seq_one_letter_code
_entity_poly.pdbx_strand_id
1 'polypeptide(L)'
;MDGTFKVVPQWYEQLFTNHAFVAGKLVPAVYCLCTGKDIGTYGYIFQALMDKAAALEVDLNPETIICDFETALIPAIRGYFPNTRVQGCYFHFCQA
;
A
#
# COMPACT_ATOMS: atom_id res chain seq x y z
N MET A 1 -2.11 2.43 3.87
CA MET A 1 -1.48 2.56 2.55
C MET A 1 -1.96 3.86 1.95
N ASP A 2 -1.04 4.72 1.53
CA ASP A 2 -1.33 6.10 1.15
C ASP A 2 -0.55 6.48 -0.13
N GLY A 3 -1.24 7.13 -1.07
CA GLY A 3 -0.66 7.64 -2.31
C GLY A 3 -0.55 9.16 -2.29
N THR A 4 0.67 9.71 -2.25
CA THR A 4 0.90 11.15 -2.32
C THR A 4 1.37 11.58 -3.72
N PHE A 5 0.56 12.40 -4.42
CA PHE A 5 0.77 12.72 -5.85
C PHE A 5 1.55 14.01 -6.14
N LYS A 6 1.48 15.02 -5.25
CA LYS A 6 1.94 16.40 -5.56
C LYS A 6 3.39 16.72 -5.20
N VAL A 7 4.11 15.78 -4.59
CA VAL A 7 5.44 16.02 -4.01
C VAL A 7 6.55 15.21 -4.69
N VAL A 8 6.25 14.58 -5.82
CA VAL A 8 7.19 13.70 -6.51
C VAL A 8 7.93 14.40 -7.66
N PRO A 9 9.16 13.97 -8.00
CA PRO A 9 9.87 14.48 -9.16
C PRO A 9 9.10 14.22 -10.47
N GLN A 10 9.38 15.01 -11.51
CA GLN A 10 8.66 15.05 -12.79
C GLN A 10 8.42 13.68 -13.48
N TRP A 11 9.23 12.66 -13.17
CA TRP A 11 9.15 11.34 -13.78
C TRP A 11 8.23 10.36 -13.06
N TYR A 12 7.73 10.73 -11.88
CA TYR A 12 6.94 9.86 -11.03
C TYR A 12 5.53 10.43 -10.91
N GLU A 13 4.55 9.53 -10.86
CA GLU A 13 3.15 9.90 -10.68
C GLU A 13 2.75 9.98 -9.21
N GLN A 14 3.41 9.20 -8.35
CA GLN A 14 3.13 9.17 -6.91
C GLN A 14 4.28 8.65 -6.06
N LEU A 15 4.26 9.06 -4.79
CA LEU A 15 4.93 8.37 -3.71
C LEU A 15 3.89 7.51 -3.01
N PHE A 16 4.01 6.20 -3.13
CA PHE A 16 3.17 5.26 -2.41
C PHE A 16 3.86 4.82 -1.11
N THR A 17 3.13 4.83 0.00
CA THR A 17 3.68 4.49 1.31
C THR A 17 2.86 3.41 2.00
N ASN A 18 3.57 2.41 2.55
CA ASN A 18 2.99 1.41 3.43
C ASN A 18 3.42 1.68 4.86
N HIS A 19 2.44 1.81 5.74
CA HIS A 19 2.62 2.05 7.15
C HIS A 19 2.10 0.84 7.94
N ALA A 20 2.87 0.39 8.92
CA ALA A 20 2.50 -0.71 9.81
C ALA A 20 2.29 -0.17 11.23
N PHE A 21 1.33 -0.76 11.95
CA PHE A 21 1.17 -0.52 13.38
C PHE A 21 2.10 -1.46 14.16
N VAL A 22 3.04 -0.88 14.90
CA VAL A 22 3.99 -1.62 15.75
C VAL A 22 3.98 -0.99 17.13
N ALA A 23 3.67 -1.79 18.17
CA ALA A 23 3.62 -1.34 19.56
C ALA A 23 2.78 -0.05 19.77
N GLY A 24 1.61 0.02 19.12
CA GLY A 24 0.70 1.18 19.22
C GLY A 24 1.14 2.41 18.43
N LYS A 25 2.21 2.34 17.64
CA LYS A 25 2.70 3.44 16.80
C LYS A 25 2.54 3.09 15.32
N LEU A 26 2.13 4.08 14.54
CA LEU A 26 2.14 3.97 13.08
C LEU A 26 3.54 4.28 12.58
N VAL A 27 4.18 3.30 11.94
CA VAL A 27 5.56 3.41 11.43
C VAL A 27 5.54 3.21 9.92
N PRO A 28 6.12 4.14 9.13
CA PRO A 28 6.31 3.91 7.70
C PRO A 28 7.33 2.78 7.51
N ALA A 29 6.89 1.71 6.84
CA ALA A 29 7.70 0.52 6.61
C ALA A 29 8.24 0.45 5.17
N VAL A 30 7.49 1.00 4.21
CA VAL A 30 7.84 0.94 2.79
C VAL A 30 7.52 2.26 2.11
N TYR A 31 8.44 2.70 1.25
CA TYR A 31 8.29 3.83 0.36
C TYR A 31 8.53 3.37 -1.07
N CYS A 32 7.62 3.68 -1.98
CA CYS A 32 7.70 3.34 -3.39
C CYS A 32 7.51 4.60 -4.22
N LEU A 33 8.52 4.94 -5.02
CA LEU A 33 8.41 6.01 -6.01
C LEU A 33 7.86 5.37 -7.30
N CYS A 34 6.60 5.64 -7.63
CA CYS A 34 5.89 4.94 -8.69
C CYS A 34 5.75 5.83 -9.92
N THR A 35 6.00 5.28 -11.10
CA THR A 35 5.75 5.92 -12.40
C THR A 35 4.32 5.69 -12.90
N GLY A 36 3.45 5.09 -12.06
CA GLY A 36 2.08 4.74 -12.39
C GLY A 36 1.26 4.42 -11.14
N LYS A 37 -0.02 4.11 -11.35
CA LYS A 37 -1.00 3.81 -10.29
C LYS A 37 -2.03 2.77 -10.72
N ASP A 38 -1.64 1.89 -11.64
CA ASP A 38 -2.48 0.80 -12.12
C ASP A 38 -2.31 -0.47 -11.29
N ILE A 39 -3.12 -1.49 -11.59
CA ILE A 39 -3.11 -2.76 -10.87
C ILE A 39 -1.74 -3.44 -10.99
N GLY A 40 -1.07 -3.31 -12.14
CA GLY A 40 0.25 -3.90 -12.36
C GLY A 40 1.32 -3.27 -11.48
N THR A 41 1.28 -1.94 -11.33
CA THR A 41 2.17 -1.19 -10.46
C THR A 41 2.02 -1.63 -9.00
N TYR A 42 0.79 -1.71 -8.51
CA TYR A 42 0.53 -2.20 -7.15
C TYR A 42 0.88 -3.67 -6.97
N GLY A 43 0.61 -4.51 -7.98
CA GLY A 43 1.00 -5.92 -7.98
C GLY A 43 2.52 -6.10 -7.86
N TYR A 44 3.30 -5.30 -8.59
CA TYR A 44 4.76 -5.32 -8.48
C TYR A 44 5.24 -4.96 -7.06
N ILE A 45 4.66 -3.93 -6.46
CA ILE A 45 4.98 -3.51 -5.08
C ILE A 45 4.64 -4.62 -4.08
N PHE A 46 3.46 -5.22 -4.18
CA PHE A 46 3.03 -6.28 -3.27
C PHE A 46 3.84 -7.56 -3.46
N GLN A 47 4.20 -7.93 -4.69
CA GLN A 47 5.11 -9.05 -4.92
C GLN A 47 6.46 -8.82 -4.27
N ALA A 48 7.07 -7.65 -4.48
CA ALA A 48 8.36 -7.32 -3.86
C ALA A 48 8.30 -7.35 -2.32
N LEU A 49 7.17 -6.91 -1.75
CA LEU A 49 6.94 -6.98 -0.31
C LEU A 49 6.81 -8.42 0.20
N MET A 50 6.07 -9.27 -0.52
CA MET A 50 5.93 -10.70 -0.20
C MET A 50 7.26 -11.44 -0.29
N ASP A 51 8.04 -11.20 -1.35
CA ASP A 51 9.36 -11.78 -1.53
C ASP A 51 10.30 -11.38 -0.39
N LYS A 52 10.23 -10.11 0.04
CA LYS A 52 11.02 -9.62 1.18
C LYS A 52 10.58 -10.24 2.51
N ALA A 53 9.28 -10.40 2.73
CA ALA A 53 8.75 -11.05 3.92
C ALA A 53 9.17 -12.52 3.99
N ALA A 54 9.07 -13.24 2.87
CA ALA A 54 9.53 -14.63 2.74
C ALA A 54 11.03 -14.77 3.03
N ALA A 55 11.86 -13.88 2.49
CA ALA A 55 13.31 -13.87 2.76
C ALA A 55 13.67 -13.56 4.22
N LEU A 56 12.76 -12.95 4.98
CA LEU A 56 12.90 -12.68 6.41
C LEU A 56 12.17 -13.71 7.29
N GLU A 57 11.58 -14.74 6.68
CA GLU A 57 10.75 -15.75 7.36
C GLU A 57 9.58 -15.14 8.15
N VAL A 58 9.01 -14.05 7.64
CA VAL A 58 7.86 -13.36 8.22
C VAL A 58 6.60 -13.76 7.46
N ASP A 59 5.60 -14.25 8.18
CA ASP A 59 4.25 -14.43 7.64
C ASP A 59 3.54 -13.07 7.52
N LEU A 60 3.54 -12.51 6.31
CA LEU A 60 2.88 -11.24 6.03
C LEU A 60 1.42 -11.48 5.65
N ASN A 61 0.56 -11.60 6.66
CA ASN A 61 -0.88 -11.80 6.49
C ASN A 61 -1.67 -10.79 7.35
N PRO A 62 -1.81 -9.53 6.89
CA PRO A 62 -2.48 -8.50 7.68
C PRO A 62 -3.98 -8.77 7.79
N GLU A 63 -4.54 -8.68 9.00
CA GLU A 63 -5.99 -8.81 9.19
C GLU A 63 -6.77 -7.66 8.53
N THR A 64 -6.23 -6.44 8.60
CA THR A 64 -6.84 -5.24 8.04
C THR A 64 -5.81 -4.43 7.27
N ILE A 65 -6.19 -3.95 6.10
CA ILE A 65 -5.47 -2.89 5.36
C ILE A 65 -6.40 -1.69 5.26
N ILE A 66 -5.91 -0.55 5.74
CA ILE A 66 -6.56 0.74 5.55
C ILE A 66 -5.87 1.42 4.36
N CYS A 67 -6.64 1.80 3.33
CA CYS A 67 -6.10 2.40 2.13
C CYS A 67 -6.97 3.52 1.58
N ASP A 68 -6.42 4.23 0.61
CA ASP A 68 -7.16 5.22 -0.18
C ASP A 68 -8.13 4.53 -1.14
N PHE A 69 -9.13 5.28 -1.60
CA PHE A 69 -10.16 4.78 -2.50
C PHE A 69 -9.70 4.73 -3.97
N GLU A 70 -8.43 4.38 -4.19
CA GLU A 70 -7.91 4.23 -5.54
C GLU A 70 -8.47 2.98 -6.21
N THR A 71 -9.03 3.17 -7.41
CA THR A 71 -9.71 2.11 -8.19
C THR A 71 -8.85 0.87 -8.41
N ALA A 72 -7.54 1.05 -8.61
CA ALA A 72 -6.60 -0.04 -8.87
C ALA A 72 -6.01 -0.68 -7.60
N LEU A 73 -5.99 0.05 -6.49
CA LEU A 73 -5.34 -0.40 -5.25
C LEU A 73 -6.14 -1.51 -4.56
N ILE A 74 -7.46 -1.35 -4.46
CA ILE A 74 -8.33 -2.34 -3.78
C ILE A 74 -8.31 -3.70 -4.49
N PRO A 75 -8.46 -3.79 -5.83
CA PRO A 75 -8.31 -5.05 -6.55
C PRO A 75 -6.93 -5.69 -6.36
N ALA A 76 -5.86 -4.90 -6.38
CA ALA A 76 -4.51 -5.39 -6.17
C ALA A 76 -4.32 -5.96 -4.75
N ILE A 77 -4.82 -5.26 -3.72
CA ILE A 77 -4.80 -5.76 -2.33
C ILE A 77 -5.53 -7.10 -2.24
N ARG A 78 -6.73 -7.21 -2.82
CA ARG A 78 -7.51 -8.46 -2.78
C ARG A 78 -6.85 -9.62 -3.51
N GLY A 79 -6.06 -9.34 -4.54
CA GLY A 79 -5.30 -10.37 -5.27
C GLY A 79 -4.14 -10.95 -4.45
N TYR A 80 -3.47 -10.12 -3.64
CA TYR A 80 -2.28 -10.52 -2.88
C TYR A 80 -2.59 -10.92 -1.43
N PHE A 81 -3.62 -10.31 -0.82
CA PHE A 81 -4.02 -10.52 0.56
C PHE A 81 -5.52 -10.88 0.63
N PRO A 82 -5.92 -12.09 0.17
CA PRO A 82 -7.33 -12.46 0.00
C PRO A 82 -8.10 -12.55 1.33
N ASN A 83 -7.39 -12.77 2.44
CA ASN A 83 -7.97 -12.89 3.78
C ASN A 83 -8.09 -11.53 4.50
N THR A 84 -7.56 -10.45 3.91
CA THR A 84 -7.53 -9.14 4.55
C THR A 84 -8.84 -8.39 4.39
N ARG A 85 -9.29 -7.76 5.47
CA ARG A 85 -10.35 -6.76 5.42
C ARG A 85 -9.80 -5.43 4.90
N VAL A 86 -10.26 -5.03 3.72
CA VAL A 86 -9.94 -3.71 3.15
C VAL A 86 -10.88 -2.66 3.73
N GLN A 87 -10.33 -1.60 4.30
CA GLN A 87 -11.07 -0.44 4.81
C GLN A 87 -10.60 0.82 4.11
N GLY A 88 -11.54 1.73 3.84
CA GLY A 88 -11.21 3.07 3.38
C GLY A 88 -10.62 3.92 4.51
N CYS A 89 -9.62 4.73 4.21
CA CYS A 89 -9.08 5.71 5.15
C CYS A 89 -10.11 6.82 5.40
N TYR A 90 -10.54 6.99 6.66
CA TYR A 90 -11.50 8.04 7.04
C TYR A 90 -10.96 9.44 6.78
N PHE A 91 -9.66 9.66 7.00
CA PHE A 91 -9.01 10.95 6.74
C PHE A 91 -9.16 11.37 5.27
N HIS A 92 -8.97 10.44 4.34
CA HIS A 92 -9.14 10.71 2.91
C HIS A 92 -10.62 10.76 2.50
N PHE A 93 -11.49 10.00 3.16
CA PHE A 93 -12.94 10.15 2.99
C PHE A 93 -13.41 11.57 3.32
N CYS A 94 -12.87 12.19 4.36
CA CYS A 94 -13.23 13.56 4.76
C CYS A 94 -12.63 14.67 3.88
N GLN A 95 -11.71 14.35 2.98
CA GLN A 95 -11.05 15.29 2.07
C GLN A 95 -11.44 15.08 0.60
N ALA A 96 -12.29 14.09 0.32
CA ALA A 96 -12.85 13.83 -0.99
C ALA A 96 -13.98 14.82 -1.35
#